data_AF-A0A2C6AQL0-F1
#
_entry.id   AF-A0A2C6AQL0-F1
#
_cell.length_a   1.000
_cell.length_b   1.000
_cell.length_c   1.000
_cell.angle_alpha   90.00
_cell.angle_beta   90.00
_cell.angle_gamma   90.00
#
_symmetry.space_group_name_H-M   'P 1'
#
loop_
_entity.id
_entity.type
_entity.pdbx_description
1 polymer ?
#
loop_
_entity_poly.entity_id
_entity_poly.type
_entity_poly.pdbx_seq_one_letter_code
_entity_poly.pdbx_strand_id
1 'polypeptide(L)'
;MKLNARQKAFCEYYVASGNATDAAIKAGYKEKNARKIGSENLTKTDIKVYIKELMDKAESERIASAEEVLQNLTAMMRGEIQEEVIVVEGEGDGVSSARIMKKQVSAKERIKAAELLGKRHALFTDKTKIEGTLPVMIVGEDDLDE
;
A
#
# COMPACT_ATOMS: atom_id res chain seq x y z
N MET A 1 -12.10 -2.72 27.49
CA MET A 1 -12.99 -3.83 27.93
C MET A 1 -13.03 -4.86 26.79
N LYS A 2 -13.28 -6.16 27.02
CA LYS A 2 -13.31 -7.15 25.91
C LYS A 2 -14.67 -7.09 25.19
N LEU A 3 -14.68 -6.93 23.86
CA LEU A 3 -15.93 -6.91 23.08
C LEU A 3 -16.70 -8.23 23.21
N ASN A 4 -18.01 -8.14 23.41
CA ASN A 4 -18.89 -9.30 23.37
C ASN A 4 -19.18 -9.74 21.91
N ALA A 5 -19.73 -10.94 21.73
CA ALA A 5 -20.00 -11.52 20.40
C ALA A 5 -20.91 -10.63 19.52
N ARG A 6 -21.93 -9.99 20.11
CA ARG A 6 -22.84 -9.09 19.36
C ARG A 6 -22.16 -7.79 18.96
N GLN A 7 -21.28 -7.25 19.79
CA GLN A 7 -20.49 -6.06 19.46
C GLN A 7 -19.49 -6.37 18.34
N LYS A 8 -18.87 -7.55 18.35
CA LYS A 8 -18.00 -7.99 17.24
C LYS A 8 -18.77 -8.10 15.93
N ALA A 9 -19.90 -8.82 15.93
CA ALA A 9 -20.76 -8.93 14.75
C ALA A 9 -21.24 -7.56 14.24
N PHE A 10 -21.59 -6.64 15.15
CA PHE A 10 -21.92 -5.27 14.79
C PHE A 10 -20.78 -4.58 14.04
N CYS A 11 -19.54 -4.70 14.53
CA CYS A 11 -18.38 -4.09 13.87
C CYS A 11 -18.16 -4.67 12.47
N GLU A 12 -18.25 -5.99 12.31
CA GLU A 12 -18.10 -6.67 11.01
C GLU A 12 -19.14 -6.19 9.99
N TYR A 13 -20.42 -6.19 10.36
CA TYR A 13 -21.48 -5.69 9.48
C TYR A 13 -21.37 -4.19 9.21
N TYR A 14 -20.92 -3.40 10.19
CA TYR A 14 -20.74 -1.97 10.02
C TYR A 14 -19.59 -1.65 9.06
N VAL A 15 -18.44 -2.32 9.17
CA VAL A 15 -17.31 -2.17 8.24
C VAL A 15 -17.72 -2.56 6.82
N ALA A 16 -18.56 -3.59 6.66
CA ALA A 16 -19.03 -4.04 5.36
C ALA A 16 -20.06 -3.09 4.70
N SER A 17 -20.93 -2.45 5.49
CA SER A 17 -22.10 -1.72 4.96
C SER A 17 -22.06 -0.20 5.16
N GLY A 18 -21.25 0.30 6.09
CA GLY A 18 -21.26 1.69 6.55
C GLY A 18 -22.54 2.11 7.30
N ASN A 19 -23.51 1.21 7.48
CA ASN A 19 -24.81 1.53 8.07
C ASN A 19 -24.94 0.99 9.50
N ALA A 20 -24.94 1.89 10.49
CA ALA A 20 -25.00 1.51 11.91
C ALA A 20 -26.33 0.88 12.32
N THR A 21 -27.44 1.26 11.70
CA THR A 21 -28.76 0.72 12.05
C THR A 21 -28.90 -0.71 11.53
N ASP A 22 -28.55 -0.93 10.26
CA ASP A 22 -28.58 -2.25 9.63
C ASP A 22 -27.57 -3.21 10.28
N ALA A 23 -26.37 -2.73 10.59
CA ALA A 23 -25.37 -3.50 11.32
C ALA A 23 -25.86 -3.94 12.71
N ALA A 24 -26.61 -3.09 13.42
CA ALA A 24 -27.18 -3.45 14.71
C ALA A 24 -28.28 -4.51 14.57
N ILE A 25 -29.14 -4.43 13.54
CA ILE A 25 -30.16 -5.44 13.28
C ILE A 25 -29.49 -6.80 12.99
N LYS A 26 -28.54 -6.83 12.06
CA LYS A 26 -27.80 -8.05 11.67
C LYS A 26 -26.99 -8.65 12.82
N ALA A 27 -26.48 -7.82 13.72
CA ALA A 27 -25.79 -8.25 14.94
C ALA A 27 -26.73 -8.82 16.03
N GLY A 28 -28.04 -8.86 15.79
CA GLY A 28 -29.04 -9.43 16.70
C GLY A 28 -29.56 -8.49 17.77
N TYR A 29 -29.45 -7.16 17.59
CA TYR A 29 -30.14 -6.20 18.43
C TYR A 29 -31.61 -6.04 18.02
N LYS A 30 -32.47 -5.72 18.99
CA LYS A 30 -33.91 -5.52 18.72
C LYS A 30 -34.11 -4.34 17.77
N GLU A 31 -34.81 -4.58 16.67
CA GLU A 31 -35.06 -3.61 15.59
C GLU A 31 -35.58 -2.26 16.11
N LYS A 32 -36.56 -2.29 17.04
CA LYS A 32 -37.13 -1.08 17.66
C LYS A 32 -36.09 -0.12 18.27
N ASN A 33 -34.94 -0.64 18.71
CA ASN A 33 -33.88 0.14 19.33
C ASN A 33 -32.59 0.16 18.49
N ALA A 34 -32.55 -0.48 17.33
CA ALA A 34 -31.33 -0.69 16.55
C ALA A 34 -30.67 0.63 16.15
N ARG A 35 -31.45 1.65 15.78
CA ARG A 35 -30.93 2.99 15.46
C ARG A 35 -30.19 3.61 16.65
N LYS A 36 -30.79 3.61 17.84
CA LYS A 36 -30.19 4.15 19.06
C LYS A 36 -28.94 3.37 19.46
N ILE A 37 -29.04 2.03 19.44
CA ILE A 37 -27.93 1.14 19.82
C ILE A 37 -26.76 1.26 18.84
N GLY A 38 -27.03 1.38 17.53
CA GLY A 38 -26.00 1.60 16.52
C GLY A 38 -25.21 2.87 16.79
N SER A 39 -25.89 4.00 17.01
CA SER A 39 -25.23 5.26 17.38
C SER A 39 -24.46 5.17 18.69
N GLU A 40 -25.02 4.52 19.72
CA GLU A 40 -24.35 4.32 21.01
C GLU A 40 -23.12 3.40 20.90
N ASN A 41 -23.18 2.37 20.07
CA ASN A 41 -22.04 1.48 19.84
C ASN A 41 -20.90 2.23 19.16
N LEU A 42 -21.19 3.13 18.22
CA LEU A 42 -20.17 3.96 17.58
C LEU A 42 -19.52 4.98 18.50
N THR A 43 -20.08 5.30 19.68
CA THR A 43 -19.42 6.20 20.64
C THR A 43 -18.48 5.47 21.59
N LYS A 44 -18.62 4.14 21.75
CA LYS A 44 -17.79 3.32 22.66
C LYS A 44 -16.37 3.16 22.13
N THR A 45 -15.38 3.50 22.95
CA THR A 45 -13.96 3.45 22.58
C THR A 45 -13.52 2.06 22.11
N ASP A 46 -13.87 1.00 22.85
CA ASP A 46 -13.50 -0.38 22.49
C ASP A 46 -14.04 -0.76 21.10
N ILE A 47 -15.26 -0.31 20.74
CA ILE A 47 -15.87 -0.59 19.44
C ILE A 47 -15.18 0.20 18.33
N LYS A 48 -14.88 1.49 18.55
CA LYS A 48 -14.12 2.30 17.58
C LYS A 48 -12.75 1.69 17.28
N VAL A 49 -12.05 1.23 18.32
CA VAL A 49 -10.74 0.56 18.18
C VAL A 49 -10.88 -0.68 17.32
N TYR A 50 -11.86 -1.55 17.59
CA TYR A 50 -12.04 -2.79 16.82
C TYR A 50 -12.50 -2.54 15.38
N ILE A 51 -13.36 -1.54 15.13
CA ILE A 51 -13.72 -1.12 13.76
C ILE A 51 -12.47 -0.67 13.00
N LYS A 52 -11.62 0.13 13.64
CA LYS A 52 -10.35 0.56 13.04
C LYS A 52 -9.45 -0.62 12.73
N GLU A 53 -9.27 -1.56 13.67
CA GLU A 53 -8.49 -2.78 13.44
C GLU A 53 -9.01 -3.60 12.24
N LEU A 54 -10.33 -3.74 12.10
CA LEU A 54 -10.93 -4.42 10.95
C LEU A 54 -10.70 -3.67 9.63
N MET A 55 -10.78 -2.34 9.65
CA MET A 55 -10.51 -1.52 8.47
C MET A 55 -9.02 -1.58 8.08
N ASP A 56 -8.12 -1.40 9.04
CA ASP A 56 -6.67 -1.47 8.85
C ASP A 56 -6.27 -2.86 8.32
N LYS A 57 -6.88 -3.93 8.86
CA LYS A 57 -6.66 -5.29 8.35
C LYS A 57 -7.14 -5.45 6.91
N ALA A 58 -8.37 -5.02 6.62
CA ALA A 58 -8.93 -5.10 5.26
C ALA A 58 -8.17 -4.21 4.26
N GLU A 59 -7.55 -3.12 4.70
CA GLU A 59 -6.65 -2.30 3.91
C GLU A 59 -5.32 -3.02 3.66
N SER A 60 -4.70 -3.60 4.69
CA SER A 60 -3.46 -4.36 4.56
C SER A 60 -3.59 -5.60 3.67
N GLU A 61 -4.77 -6.23 3.61
CA GLU A 61 -5.02 -7.37 2.71
C GLU A 61 -5.24 -6.92 1.25
N ARG A 62 -5.60 -5.65 1.01
CA ARG A 62 -5.91 -5.12 -0.33
C ARG A 62 -4.77 -4.30 -0.94
N ILE A 63 -4.01 -3.61 -0.10
CA ILE A 63 -2.97 -2.66 -0.50
C ILE A 63 -1.67 -3.07 0.14
N ALA A 64 -0.65 -3.27 -0.68
CA ALA A 64 0.68 -3.57 -0.19
C ALA A 64 1.19 -2.40 0.68
N SER A 65 1.66 -2.71 1.88
CA SER A 65 2.28 -1.71 2.75
C SER A 65 3.60 -1.21 2.14
N ALA A 66 4.06 -0.04 2.58
CA ALA A 66 5.37 0.46 2.15
C ALA A 66 6.49 -0.56 2.45
N GLU A 67 6.43 -1.21 3.60
CA GLU A 67 7.38 -2.26 3.99
C GLU A 67 7.33 -3.47 3.05
N GLU A 68 6.13 -3.95 2.71
CA GLU A 68 5.93 -5.07 1.80
C GLU A 68 6.45 -4.76 0.39
N VAL A 69 6.21 -3.56 -0.12
CA VAL A 69 6.77 -3.10 -1.40
C VAL A 69 8.31 -3.21 -1.40
N LEU A 70 8.94 -2.84 -0.29
CA LEU A 70 10.40 -2.86 -0.18
C LEU A 70 10.96 -4.27 -0.02
N GLN A 71 10.27 -5.11 0.74
CA GLN A 71 10.61 -6.53 0.85
C GLN A 71 10.51 -7.20 -0.53
N ASN A 72 9.46 -6.91 -1.29
CA ASN A 72 9.27 -7.44 -2.63
C ASN A 72 10.37 -6.95 -3.60
N LEU A 73 10.66 -5.65 -3.62
CA LEU A 73 11.77 -5.10 -4.43
C LEU A 73 13.12 -5.71 -4.04
N THR A 74 13.34 -5.97 -2.75
CA THR A 74 14.57 -6.61 -2.27
C THR A 74 14.67 -8.06 -2.76
N ALA A 75 13.60 -8.84 -2.64
CA ALA A 75 13.53 -10.21 -3.13
C ALA A 75 13.72 -10.27 -4.65
N MET A 76 13.10 -9.35 -5.38
CA MET A 76 13.29 -9.19 -6.83
C MET A 76 14.75 -8.92 -7.16
N MET A 77 15.36 -7.90 -6.54
CA MET A 77 16.78 -7.55 -6.73
C MET A 77 17.71 -8.74 -6.47
N ARG A 78 17.42 -9.55 -5.44
CA ARG A 78 18.20 -10.76 -5.10
C ARG A 78 17.97 -11.95 -6.03
N GLY A 79 16.97 -11.90 -6.91
CA GLY A 79 16.60 -13.00 -7.79
C GLY A 79 15.88 -14.15 -7.07
N GLU A 80 15.23 -13.85 -5.94
CA GLU A 80 14.42 -14.79 -5.18
C GLU A 80 13.02 -14.97 -5.82
N ILE A 81 12.58 -13.99 -6.63
CA ILE A 81 11.34 -14.03 -7.40
C ILE A 81 11.57 -14.70 -8.76
N GLN A 82 10.66 -15.61 -9.12
CA GLN A 82 10.61 -16.25 -10.43
C GLN A 82 9.45 -15.69 -11.26
N GLU A 83 9.69 -15.55 -12.56
CA GLU A 83 8.69 -15.21 -13.57
C GLU A 83 8.38 -16.43 -14.45
N GLU A 84 7.14 -16.53 -14.93
CA GLU A 84 6.72 -17.53 -15.90
C GLU A 84 6.90 -16.98 -17.32
N VAL A 85 7.59 -17.72 -18.16
CA VAL A 85 7.77 -17.40 -19.58
C VAL A 85 7.37 -18.54 -20.46
N ILE A 86 6.83 -18.20 -21.63
CA ILE A 86 6.51 -19.18 -22.67
C ILE A 86 7.77 -19.40 -23.49
N VAL A 87 8.24 -20.65 -23.53
CA VAL A 87 9.34 -21.09 -24.37
C VAL A 87 8.78 -21.96 -25.47
N VAL A 88 9.16 -21.66 -26.70
CA VAL A 88 8.85 -22.49 -27.88
C VAL A 88 10.05 -23.36 -28.17
N GLU A 89 9.87 -24.67 -28.11
CA GLU A 89 10.91 -25.65 -28.42
C GLU A 89 10.53 -26.40 -29.71
N GLY A 90 11.51 -26.58 -30.58
CA GLY A 90 11.33 -27.37 -31.80
C GLY A 90 11.39 -28.86 -31.46
N GLU A 91 10.37 -29.61 -31.85
CA GLU A 91 10.30 -31.07 -31.61
C GLU A 91 10.85 -31.89 -32.79
N GLY A 92 11.19 -31.22 -33.91
CA GLY A 92 11.54 -31.86 -35.18
C GLY A 92 10.38 -31.77 -36.19
N ASP A 93 10.64 -32.14 -37.45
CA ASP A 93 9.62 -32.24 -38.52
C ASP A 93 8.76 -30.98 -38.76
N GLY A 94 9.29 -29.79 -38.46
CA GLY A 94 8.55 -28.53 -38.60
C GLY A 94 7.49 -28.31 -37.51
N VAL A 95 7.48 -29.13 -36.45
CA VAL A 95 6.59 -29.03 -35.30
C VAL A 95 7.29 -28.31 -34.16
N SER A 96 6.55 -27.49 -33.42
CA SER A 96 7.02 -26.82 -32.21
C SER A 96 5.98 -26.93 -31.11
N SER A 97 6.44 -27.10 -29.88
CA SER A 97 5.59 -27.06 -28.69
C SER A 97 5.93 -25.85 -27.84
N ALA A 98 4.88 -25.27 -27.25
CA ALA A 98 5.01 -24.16 -26.30
C ALA A 98 4.86 -24.71 -24.89
N ARG A 99 5.81 -24.39 -24.01
CA ARG A 99 5.75 -24.74 -22.59
C ARG A 99 5.96 -23.52 -21.70
N ILE A 100 5.26 -23.50 -20.58
CA ILE A 100 5.48 -22.51 -19.52
C ILE A 100 6.67 -22.97 -18.69
N MET A 101 7.71 -22.13 -18.61
CA MET A 101 8.90 -22.37 -17.82
C MET A 101 9.05 -21.25 -16.79
N LYS A 102 9.44 -21.62 -15.57
CA LYS A 102 9.80 -20.65 -14.52
C LYS A 102 11.28 -20.33 -14.64
N LYS A 103 11.60 -19.04 -14.72
CA LYS A 103 12.98 -18.54 -14.65
C LYS A 103 13.07 -17.43 -13.61
N GLN A 104 14.28 -17.09 -13.19
CA GLN A 104 14.48 -15.89 -12.39
C GLN A 104 14.06 -14.64 -13.16
N VAL A 105 13.55 -13.66 -12.42
CA VAL A 105 13.30 -12.31 -12.92
C VAL A 105 14.52 -11.78 -13.69
N SER A 106 14.26 -11.20 -14.86
CA SER A 106 15.31 -10.73 -15.77
C SER A 106 16.30 -9.74 -15.11
N ALA A 107 17.55 -9.72 -15.59
CA ALA A 107 18.56 -8.79 -15.07
C ALA A 107 18.11 -7.32 -15.14
N LYS A 108 17.36 -6.94 -16.18
CA LYS A 108 16.80 -5.59 -16.35
C LYS A 108 15.82 -5.23 -15.23
N GLU A 109 14.93 -6.16 -14.87
CA GLU A 109 13.96 -5.96 -13.79
C GLU A 109 14.65 -5.91 -12.42
N ARG A 110 15.66 -6.75 -12.19
CA ARG A 110 16.48 -6.70 -10.96
C ARG A 110 17.24 -5.38 -10.81
N ILE A 111 17.80 -4.86 -11.91
CA ILE A 111 18.45 -3.53 -11.94
C ILE A 111 17.42 -2.45 -11.63
N LYS A 112 16.19 -2.56 -12.15
CA LYS A 112 15.13 -1.60 -11.84
C LYS A 112 14.76 -1.62 -10.37
N ALA A 113 14.66 -2.81 -9.76
CA ALA A 113 14.42 -2.93 -8.33
C ALA A 113 15.55 -2.29 -7.50
N ALA A 114 16.81 -2.51 -7.88
CA ALA A 114 17.97 -1.87 -7.25
C ALA A 114 17.94 -0.33 -7.40
N GLU A 115 17.56 0.19 -8.56
CA GLU A 115 17.40 1.63 -8.81
C GLU A 115 16.32 2.24 -7.90
N LEU A 116 15.17 1.58 -7.74
CA LEU A 116 14.09 2.08 -6.89
C LEU A 116 14.49 2.06 -5.40
N LEU A 117 15.15 1.00 -4.95
CA LEU A 117 15.70 0.92 -3.59
C LEU A 117 16.78 1.99 -3.35
N GLY A 118 17.69 2.18 -4.30
CA GLY A 118 18.73 3.20 -4.20
C GLY A 118 18.18 4.62 -4.19
N LYS A 119 17.10 4.90 -4.94
CA LYS A 119 16.38 6.19 -4.89
C LYS A 119 15.81 6.46 -3.50
N ARG A 120 15.19 5.46 -2.86
CA ARG A 120 14.70 5.58 -1.47
C ARG A 120 15.83 5.91 -0.48
N HIS A 121 17.00 5.33 -0.69
CA HIS A 121 18.18 5.55 0.15
C HIS A 121 19.04 6.75 -0.28
N ALA A 122 18.55 7.57 -1.23
CA ALA A 122 19.29 8.71 -1.79
C ALA A 122 20.71 8.37 -2.29
N LEU A 123 20.92 7.15 -2.80
CA LEU A 123 22.22 6.70 -3.31
C LEU A 123 22.60 7.36 -4.65
N PHE A 124 21.64 7.95 -5.34
CA PHE A 124 21.84 8.61 -6.63
C PHE A 124 21.74 10.12 -6.47
N THR A 125 22.67 10.84 -7.09
CA THR A 125 22.66 12.30 -7.15
C THR A 125 22.70 12.73 -8.60
N ASP A 126 21.67 13.46 -9.04
CA ASP A 126 21.65 14.06 -10.36
C ASP A 126 22.41 15.39 -10.30
N LYS A 127 23.56 15.47 -10.97
CA LYS A 127 24.30 16.72 -11.12
C LYS A 127 23.72 17.50 -12.28
N THR A 128 23.00 18.57 -12.00
CA THR A 128 22.58 19.55 -13.01
C THR A 128 23.61 20.67 -13.11
N LYS A 129 24.10 20.93 -14.33
CA LYS A 129 24.84 22.17 -14.63
C LYS A 129 23.83 23.30 -14.71
N ILE A 130 23.86 24.22 -13.77
CA ILE A 130 23.10 25.47 -13.83
C ILE A 130 24.06 26.55 -14.33
N GLU A 131 23.96 26.87 -15.62
CA GLU A 131 24.61 28.04 -16.20
C GLU A 131 23.59 29.19 -16.16
N GLY A 132 23.55 29.89 -15.03
CA GLY A 132 22.73 31.08 -14.84
C GLY A 132 23.54 32.16 -14.15
N THR A 133 23.60 33.35 -14.75
CA THR A 133 24.05 34.55 -14.04
C THR A 133 23.04 34.86 -12.95
N LEU A 134 23.37 34.50 -11.72
CA LEU A 134 22.62 34.92 -10.53
C LEU A 134 22.69 36.46 -10.48
N PRO A 135 21.54 37.18 -10.55
CA PRO A 135 21.56 38.61 -10.35
C PRO A 135 22.04 38.90 -8.93
N VAL A 136 23.15 39.63 -8.82
CA VAL A 136 23.66 40.08 -7.53
C VAL A 136 22.68 41.13 -7.00
N MET A 137 21.88 40.76 -6.02
CA MET A 137 21.00 41.68 -5.31
C MET A 137 21.83 42.33 -4.20
N ILE A 138 22.36 43.53 -4.47
CA ILE A 138 23.02 44.35 -3.45
C ILE A 138 21.90 44.99 -2.61
N VAL A 139 21.76 44.56 -1.35
CA VAL A 139 20.86 45.18 -0.38
C VAL A 139 21.74 45.94 0.61
N GLY A 140 21.75 47.27 0.51
CA GLY A 140 22.51 48.13 1.44
C GLY A 140 23.05 49.44 0.85
N GLU A 141 22.35 50.09 -0.08
CA GLU A 141 22.76 51.43 -0.55
C GLU A 141 22.23 52.58 0.34
N ASP A 142 21.36 52.30 1.32
CA ASP A 142 20.76 53.32 2.20
C ASP A 142 21.71 53.82 3.32
N ASP A 143 22.94 53.28 3.43
CA ASP A 143 23.94 53.68 4.46
C ASP A 143 25.15 54.45 3.88
N LEU A 144 25.10 54.91 2.63
CA LEU A 144 26.16 55.70 2.02
C LEU A 144 25.60 57.01 1.46
N ASP A 145 25.38 57.99 2.35
CA ASP A 145 25.60 59.42 2.12
C ASP A 145 25.34 60.18 3.45
N GLU A 146 26.42 60.41 4.21
CA GLU A 146 26.58 61.58 5.11
C GLU A 146 27.13 62.76 4.30
#